data_AF-Q2L7G2-F1
#
_entry.id   AF-Q2L7G2-F1
#
_cell.length_a   1.000
_cell.length_b   1.000
_cell.length_c   1.000
_cell.angle_alpha   90.00
_cell.angle_beta   90.00
_cell.angle_gamma   90.00
#
_symmetry.space_group_name_H-M   'P 1'
#
loop_
_entity.id
_entity.type
_entity.pdbx_description
1 polymer ?
#
loop_
_entity_poly.entity_id
_entity_poly.type
_entity_poly.pdbx_seq_one_letter_code
_entity_poly.pdbx_strand_id
1 'polypeptide(L)' 'RPTNKSFYVYCKGPCQRVQPGKLRVRCSTCQQATLT' A
#
# COMPACT_ATOMS: atom_id res chain seq x y z
N ARG A 1 20.05 4.82 -5.32
CA ARG A 1 18.86 5.67 -5.53
C ARG A 1 17.93 5.48 -4.35
N PRO A 2 17.73 6.45 -3.44
CA PRO A 2 16.85 6.24 -2.30
C PRO A 2 15.43 6.01 -2.82
N THR A 3 14.84 4.88 -2.46
CA THR A 3 13.44 4.58 -2.73
C THR A 3 12.61 5.50 -1.85
N ASN A 4 12.32 6.71 -2.36
CA ASN A 4 11.44 7.66 -1.71
C ASN A 4 10.07 7.00 -1.51
N LYS A 5 9.71 6.79 -0.25
CA LYS A 5 8.44 6.19 0.15
C LYS A 5 7.45 7.32 0.40
N SER A 6 6.53 7.52 -0.54
CA SER A 6 5.54 8.61 -0.45
C SER A 6 4.41 8.33 0.55
N PHE A 7 4.20 7.07 0.93
CA PHE A 7 3.08 6.65 1.78
C PHE A 7 3.57 5.88 3.01
N TYR A 8 2.95 6.17 4.15
CA TYR A 8 3.16 5.48 5.41
C TYR A 8 1.82 5.01 5.97
N VAL A 9 1.82 3.83 6.59
CA VAL A 9 0.65 3.20 7.19
C VAL A 9 1.01 2.70 8.58
N TYR A 10 0.05 2.67 9.51
CA TYR A 10 0.23 1.98 10.78
C TYR A 10 -0.11 0.49 10.60
N CYS A 11 0.88 -0.37 10.73
CA CYS A 11 0.66 -1.81 10.68
C CYS A 11 0.20 -2.30 12.05
N LYS A 12 -1.08 -2.72 12.14
CA LYS A 12 -1.69 -3.22 13.38
C LYS A 12 -0.96 -4.46 13.94
N GLY A 13 -0.43 -5.33 13.08
CA GLY A 13 0.35 -6.50 13.47
C GLY A 13 0.89 -7.24 12.25
N PRO A 14 2.07 -7.89 12.35
CA PRO A 14 2.91 -8.05 13.54
C PRO A 14 3.83 -6.85 13.87
N CYS A 15 3.89 -5.82 13.01
CA CYS A 15 4.89 -4.75 13.17
C CYS A 15 4.59 -3.77 14.32
N GLN A 16 3.31 -3.48 14.60
CA GLN A 16 2.83 -2.56 15.65
C GLN A 16 3.46 -1.16 15.60
N ARG A 17 3.83 -0.71 14.39
CA ARG A 17 4.53 0.55 14.16
C ARG A 17 4.20 1.13 12.78
N VAL A 18 4.51 2.42 12.61
CA VAL A 18 4.41 3.07 11.31
C VAL A 18 5.40 2.42 10.35
N GLN A 19 4.93 2.07 9.16
CA GLN A 19 5.70 1.42 8.11
C GLN A 19 5.42 2.09 6.76
N PRO A 20 6.37 2.03 5.83
CA PRO A 20 6.12 2.42 4.44
C PRO A 20 5.01 1.57 3.83
N GLY A 21 3.98 2.22 3.29
CA GLY A 21 2.84 1.58 2.65
C GLY A 21 3.02 1.43 1.15
N LYS A 22 2.41 0.39 0.58
CA LYS A 22 2.27 0.24 -0.88
C LYS A 22 0.83 0.60 -1.26
N LEU A 23 0.64 1.68 -2.01
CA LEU A 23 -0.67 2.02 -2.55
C LEU A 23 -1.04 0.99 -3.63
N ARG A 24 -2.24 0.42 -3.53
CA ARG A 24 -2.82 -0.48 -4.55
C ARG A 24 -4.15 0.12 -5.00
N VAL A 25 -4.43 0.01 -6.29
CA VAL A 25 -5.70 0.40 -6.91
C VAL A 25 -6.39 -0.85 -7.46
N ARG A 26 -7.72 -0.86 -7.42
CA ARG A 26 -8.57 -1.87 -8.06
C ARG A 26 -9.81 -1.21 -8.62
N CYS A 27 -10.43 -1.84 -9.61
CA CYS A 27 -11.74 -1.42 -10.10
C CYS A 27 -12.79 -1.55 -8.98
N SER A 28 -13.64 -0.54 -8.80
CA SER A 28 -14.69 -0.57 -7.76
C SER A 28 -15.76 -1.63 -8.04
N THR A 29 -16.06 -1.89 -9.31
CA THR A 29 -17.11 -2.85 -9.72
C THR A 29 -16.64 -4.30 -9.62
N CYS A 30 -15.57 -4.67 -10.33
CA CYS A 30 -15.11 -6.06 -10.38
C CYS A 30 -14.11 -6.41 -9.27
N GLN A 31 -13.60 -5.42 -8.52
CA GLN A 31 -12.63 -5.59 -7.43
C GLN A 31 -11.31 -6.24 -7.83
N GLN A 32 -11.07 -6.41 -9.13
CA GLN A 32 -9.84 -6.93 -9.67
C GLN A 32 -8.80 -5.82 -9.80
N ALA A 33 -7.54 -6.18 -9.56
CA ALA A 33 -6.39 -5.32 -9.81
C ALA A 33 -5.92 -5.57 -11.25
N THR A 34 -6.68 -5.06 -12.22
CA THR A 34 -6.25 -5.11 -13.61
C THR A 34 -5.12 -4.09 -13.80
N LEU A 35 -3.92 -4.58 -14.11
CA LEU A 35 -2.78 -3.76 -14.47
C LEU A 35 -3.05 -3.18 -15.87
N THR A 36 -3.23 -1.86 -15.97
CA THR A 36 -3.23 -1.13 -17.26
C THR A 36 -1.84 -0.63 -17.56
#